data_AF-A0A2P8G184-F1
#
_entry.id   AF-A0A2P8G184-F1
#
_cell.length_a   1.000
_cell.length_b   1.000
_cell.length_c   1.000
_cell.angle_alpha   90.00
_cell.angle_beta   90.00
_cell.angle_gamma   90.00
#
_symmetry.space_group_name_H-M   'P 1'
#
loop_
_entity.id
_entity.type
_entity.pdbx_description
1 polymer ?
#
loop_
_entity_poly.entity_id
_entity_poly.type
_entity_poly.pdbx_seq_one_letter_code
_entity_poly.pdbx_strand_id
1 'polypeptide(L)' 'MKQMIQIIRKADVEKEYISVLKLELDYELASLFDALKVNENREIEKSKKRLHEIHAELEALHAF' A
#
# COMPACT_ATOMS: atom_id res chain seq x y z
N MET A 1 -4.58 -26.24 -21.05
CA MET A 1 -5.13 -24.90 -21.36
C MET A 1 -5.87 -24.23 -20.18
N LYS A 2 -6.71 -24.92 -19.39
CA LYS A 2 -7.42 -24.31 -18.24
C LYS A 2 -6.51 -23.71 -17.15
N GLN A 3 -5.38 -24.36 -16.83
CA GLN A 3 -4.44 -23.87 -15.81
C GLN A 3 -3.76 -22.56 -16.20
N MET A 4 -3.47 -22.36 -17.49
CA MET A 4 -2.78 -21.16 -17.98
C MET A 4 -3.65 -19.90 -17.84
N ILE A 5 -4.96 -20.01 -18.08
CA ILE A 5 -5.92 -18.91 -17.91
C ILE A 5 -6.05 -18.50 -16.43
N GLN A 6 -5.94 -19.46 -15.50
CA GLN A 6 -5.99 -19.18 -14.06
C GLN A 6 -4.73 -18.45 -13.57
N ILE A 7 -3.56 -18.76 -14.14
CA ILE A 7 -2.30 -18.10 -13.80
C ILE A 7 -2.31 -16.65 -14.26
N ILE A 8 -2.79 -16.38 -15.49
CA ILE A 8 -2.88 -15.01 -16.04
C ILE A 8 -3.78 -14.13 -15.17
N ARG A 9 -4.98 -14.61 -14.80
CA ARG A 9 -5.90 -13.85 -13.93
C ARG A 9 -5.32 -13.56 -12.55
N LYS A 10 -4.55 -14.49 -11.97
CA LYS A 10 -3.91 -14.28 -10.67
C LYS A 10 -2.84 -13.18 -10.74
N ALA A 11 -2.06 -13.15 -11.82
CA ALA A 11 -1.06 -12.10 -12.04
C ALA A 11 -1.70 -10.72 -12.25
N ASP A 12 -2.86 -10.65 -12.92
CA ASP A 12 -3.58 -9.38 -13.10
C ASP A 12 -4.16 -8.86 -11.78
N VAL A 13 -4.74 -9.75 -10.96
CA VAL A 13 -5.24 -9.39 -9.62
C VAL A 13 -4.11 -8.90 -8.70
N GLU A 14 -2.94 -9.53 -8.76
CA GLU A 14 -1.77 -9.11 -7.99
C GLU A 14 -1.30 -7.71 -8.40
N LYS A 15 -1.27 -7.41 -9.70
CA LYS A 15 -0.94 -6.07 -10.22
C LYS A 15 -1.94 -5.00 -9.79
N GLU A 16 -3.23 -5.32 -9.83
CA GLU A 16 -4.28 -4.42 -9.34
C GLU A 16 -4.11 -4.17 -7.84
N TYR A 17 -3.83 -5.21 -7.06
CA TYR A 17 -3.58 -5.08 -5.62
C TYR A 17 -2.37 -4.20 -5.30
N ILE A 18 -1.25 -4.41 -6.00
CA ILE A 18 -0.05 -3.55 -5.89
C ILE A 18 -0.39 -2.10 -6.23
N SER A 19 -1.22 -1.87 -7.26
CA SER A 19 -1.63 -0.52 -7.66
C SER A 19 -2.48 0.16 -6.58
N VAL A 20 -3.37 -0.59 -5.93
CA VAL A 20 -4.16 -0.11 -4.78
C VAL A 20 -3.26 0.22 -3.60
N LEU A 21 -2.31 -0.66 -3.24
CA LEU A 21 -1.36 -0.41 -2.16
C LEU A 21 -0.51 0.85 -2.40
N LYS A 22 -0.09 1.10 -3.64
CA LYS A 22 0.63 2.33 -4.01
C LYS A 22 -0.24 3.58 -3.87
N LEU A 23 -1.51 3.49 -4.26
CA LEU A 23 -2.47 4.59 -4.05
C LEU A 23 -2.71 4.85 -2.55
N GLU A 24 -2.84 3.79 -1.75
CA GLU A 24 -2.96 3.91 -0.29
C GLU A 24 -1.70 4.51 0.34
N LEU A 25 -0.51 4.13 -0.15
CA LEU A 25 0.77 4.71 0.28
C LEU A 25 0.79 6.22 0.05
N ASP A 26 0.44 6.67 -1.16
CA ASP A 26 0.39 8.09 -1.52
C ASP A 26 -0.61 8.86 -0.64
N TYR A 27 -1.79 8.27 -0.40
CA TYR A 27 -2.82 8.85 0.45
C TYR A 27 -2.38 8.99 1.92
N GLU A 28 -1.73 7.96 2.45
CA GLU A 28 -1.28 7.96 3.84
C GLU A 28 -0.07 8.91 4.04
N LEU A 29 0.80 9.06 3.02
CA LEU A 29 1.86 10.07 3.04
C LEU A 29 1.29 11.50 3.06
N ALA A 30 0.22 11.77 2.29
CA ALA A 30 -0.48 13.04 2.34
C ALA A 30 -1.11 13.29 3.73
N SER A 31 -1.74 12.26 4.31
CA SER A 31 -2.33 12.34 5.65
C SER A 31 -1.27 12.60 6.73
N LEU A 32 -0.12 11.94 6.65
CA LEU A 32 1.02 12.18 7.54
C LEU A 32 1.56 13.60 7.40
N PHE A 33 1.66 14.12 6.17
CA PHE A 33 2.10 15.49 5.93
C PHE A 33 1.18 16.50 6.65
N ASP A 34 -0.14 16.34 6.52
CA ASP A 34 -1.10 17.22 7.18
C ASP A 34 -1.02 17.10 8.71
N ALA A 35 -0.93 15.89 9.25
CA ALA A 35 -0.79 15.65 10.69
C ALA A 35 0.49 16.29 11.26
N LEU A 36 1.60 16.23 10.51
CA LEU A 36 2.86 16.89 10.86
C LEU A 36 2.73 18.41 10.87
N LYS A 37 1.93 19.01 9.99
CA LYS A 37 1.72 20.47 9.96
C LYS A 37 1.02 20.99 11.21
N VAL A 38 0.09 20.21 11.77
CA VAL A 38 -0.66 20.57 12.97
C VAL A 38 -0.08 19.98 14.26
N ASN A 39 1.04 19.23 14.18
CA ASN A 39 1.68 18.52 15.29
C ASN A 39 0.74 17.57 16.06
N GLU A 40 -0.21 16.96 15.35
CA GLU A 40 -1.15 16.02 15.98
C GLU A 40 -0.51 14.64 16.13
N ASN A 41 0.18 14.46 17.26
CA ASN A 41 1.01 13.27 17.52
C ASN A 41 0.26 11.94 17.37
N ARG A 42 -1.03 11.91 17.71
CA ARG A 42 -1.83 10.68 17.58
C ARG A 42 -2.01 10.28 16.12
N GLU A 43 -2.34 11.22 15.25
CA GLU A 43 -2.50 10.94 13.83
C GLU A 43 -1.15 10.70 13.15
N ILE A 44 -0.08 11.39 13.57
CA ILE A 44 1.29 11.12 13.09
C ILE A 44 1.69 9.65 13.33
N GLU A 45 1.51 9.14 14.55
CA GLU A 45 1.90 7.77 14.88
C GLU A 45 1.00 6.73 14.21
N LYS A 46 -0.29 7.03 14.07
CA LYS A 46 -1.22 6.20 13.31
C LYS A 46 -0.82 6.11 11.82
N SER A 47 -0.51 7.24 11.20
CA SER A 47 -0.10 7.28 9.80
C SER A 47 1.22 6.56 9.56
N LYS A 48 2.22 6.76 10.44
CA LYS A 48 3.48 6.00 10.37
C LYS A 48 3.27 4.49 10.48
N LYS A 49 2.40 4.06 11.39
CA LYS A 49 2.07 2.64 11.53
C LYS A 49 1.46 2.09 10.24
N ARG A 50 0.49 2.79 9.66
CA ARG A 50 -0.15 2.38 8.40
C ARG A 50 0.84 2.34 7.23
N LEU A 51 1.72 3.33 7.11
CA LEU A 51 2.80 3.33 6.11
C LEU A 51 3.71 2.13 6.25
N HIS A 52 4.04 1.72 7.47
CA HIS A 52 4.86 0.54 7.72
C HIS A 52 4.16 -0.76 7.31
N GLU A 53 2.86 -0.88 7.58
CA GLU A 53 2.03 -2.02 7.14
C GLU A 53 2.01 -2.12 5.61
N ILE A 54 1.72 -1.01 4.91
CA ILE A 54 1.70 -0.96 3.44
C ILE A 54 3.08 -1.30 2.86
N HIS A 55 4.15 -0.81 3.47
CA HIS A 55 5.51 -1.14 3.06
C HIS A 55 5.80 -2.64 3.20
N ALA A 56 5.46 -3.25 4.33
CA ALA A 56 5.66 -4.68 4.53
C ALA A 56 4.88 -5.52 3.50
N GLU A 57 3.66 -5.10 3.15
CA GLU A 57 2.85 -5.78 2.12
C GLU A 57 3.46 -5.65 0.72
N LEU A 58 3.90 -4.46 0.32
CA LEU A 58 4.58 -4.24 -0.96
C LEU A 58 5.90 -5.02 -1.06
N GLU A 59 6.63 -5.16 0.05
CA GLU A 59 7.87 -5.94 0.12
C GLU A 59 7.61 -7.44 -0.04
N ALA A 60 6.56 -7.95 0.62
CA ALA A 60 6.13 -9.34 0.47
C ALA A 60 5.69 -9.68 -0.97
N LEU A 61 5.23 -8.68 -1.72
CA LEU A 61 4.84 -8.79 -3.13
C LEU A 61 5.98 -8.49 -4.11
N HIS A 62 7.20 -8.20 -3.61
CA HIS A 62 8.35 -7.80 -4.43
C HIS A 62 8.03 -6.61 -5.38
N ALA A 63 7.24 -5.65 -4.88
CA ALA A 63 6.67 -4.56 -5.68
C ALA A 63 7.41 -3.20 -5.52
N PHE A 64 8.59 -3.23 -4.89
CA PHE A 64 9.53 -2.11 -4.76
C PHE A 64 10.52 -2.01 -5.91
#